data_AF-A0A959ZZC2-F1
#
_entry.id   AF-A0A959ZZC2-F1
#
_cell.length_a   1.000
_cell.length_b   1.000
_cell.length_c   1.000
_cell.angle_alpha   90.00
_cell.angle_beta   90.00
_cell.angle_gamma   90.00
#
_symmetry.space_group_name_H-M   'P 1'
#
loop_
_entity.id
_entity.type
_entity.pdbx_description
1 polymer ?
#
loop_
_entity_poly.entity_id
_entity_poly.type
_entity_poly.pdbx_seq_one_letter_code
_entity_poly.pdbx_strand_id
1 'polypeptide(L)'
;MASRDRGRSAGTAVALGAGGLLVFLAEVAMFAGLYLAARASLGGGASGVAVGIAALAVGIAAWGLWMAPTSSRRIPAVPRAVAAAVAGAVIAGVLLVNDRTWFAAAVAAAALVYATGTLVAGERVPVIVGGGGGGRDETRDPAA
;
A
#
# COMPACT_ATOMS: atom_id res chain seq x y z
N MET A 1 3.22 40.39 -26.60
CA MET A 1 3.63 38.99 -26.86
C MET A 1 3.98 38.33 -25.54
N ALA A 2 2.97 37.97 -24.75
CA ALA A 2 3.11 37.33 -23.43
C ALA A 2 1.86 36.47 -23.17
N SER A 3 1.99 35.16 -23.38
CA SER A 3 0.93 34.19 -23.04
C SER A 3 1.50 32.78 -22.82
N ARG A 4 2.56 32.67 -22.01
CA ARG A 4 3.07 31.39 -21.51
C ARG A 4 2.90 31.37 -20.00
N ASP A 5 1.71 31.01 -19.50
CA ASP A 5 1.52 30.52 -18.12
C ASP A 5 0.06 30.11 -17.85
N ARG A 6 -0.53 29.29 -18.73
CA ARG A 6 -1.84 28.63 -18.47
C ARG A 6 -1.79 27.11 -18.68
N GLY A 7 -0.62 26.51 -18.44
CA GLY A 7 -0.39 25.07 -18.68
C GLY A 7 -0.02 24.24 -17.44
N ARG A 8 -0.05 24.82 -16.23
CA ARG A 8 0.42 24.14 -15.00
C ARG A 8 -0.63 24.16 -13.89
N SER A 9 -1.83 23.70 -14.18
CA SER A 9 -2.83 23.36 -13.14
C SER A 9 -3.87 22.36 -13.64
N ALA A 10 -3.45 21.41 -14.50
CA ALA A 10 -4.17 20.15 -14.63
C ALA A 10 -3.61 19.24 -13.54
N GLY A 11 -4.27 19.27 -12.37
CA GLY A 11 -3.98 18.36 -11.27
C GLY A 11 -3.83 16.95 -11.82
N THR A 12 -2.75 16.28 -11.43
CA THR A 12 -2.38 14.94 -11.85
C THR A 12 -3.47 13.96 -11.39
N ALA A 13 -4.55 13.88 -12.15
CA ALA A 13 -5.58 12.87 -11.98
C ALA A 13 -4.92 11.55 -12.35
N VAL A 14 -4.45 10.83 -11.33
CA VAL A 14 -3.97 9.46 -11.49
C VAL A 14 -5.15 8.65 -11.98
N ALA A 15 -5.18 8.34 -13.27
CA ALA A 15 -6.15 7.40 -13.83
C ALA A 15 -5.86 6.03 -13.23
N LEU A 16 -6.52 5.70 -12.12
CA LEU A 16 -6.53 4.36 -11.57
C LEU A 16 -7.27 3.48 -12.59
N GLY A 17 -6.54 2.67 -13.35
CA GLY A 17 -7.16 1.58 -14.08
C GLY A 17 -7.98 0.70 -13.13
N ALA A 18 -8.95 -0.08 -13.65
CA ALA A 18 -9.89 -0.85 -12.82
C ALA A 18 -9.22 -1.67 -11.69
N GLY A 19 -8.06 -2.29 -11.97
CA GLY A 19 -7.29 -3.00 -10.95
C GLY A 19 -6.70 -2.10 -9.86
N GLY A 20 -6.22 -0.91 -10.21
CA GLY A 20 -5.73 0.08 -9.23
C GLY A 20 -6.85 0.60 -8.34
N LEU A 21 -8.04 0.82 -8.90
CA LEU A 21 -9.23 1.20 -8.12
C LEU A 21 -9.65 0.09 -7.16
N LEU A 22 -9.65 -1.17 -7.61
CA LEU A 22 -9.99 -2.31 -6.75
C LEU A 22 -9.03 -2.46 -5.57
N VAL A 23 -7.73 -2.33 -5.79
CA VAL A 23 -6.72 -2.38 -4.73
C VAL A 23 -6.90 -1.23 -3.75
N PHE A 24 -7.22 -0.02 -4.24
CA PHE A 24 -7.52 1.12 -3.39
C PHE A 24 -8.78 0.91 -2.54
N LEU A 25 -9.87 0.41 -3.13
CA LEU A 25 -11.10 0.10 -2.39
C LEU A 25 -10.87 -1.00 -1.36
N ALA A 26 -10.06 -2.02 -1.69
CA ALA A 26 -9.64 -3.04 -0.74
C ALA A 26 -8.85 -2.45 0.44
N GLU A 27 -7.95 -1.50 0.18
CA GLU A 27 -7.21 -0.80 1.21
C GLU A 27 -8.14 0.01 2.14
N VAL A 28 -9.08 0.76 1.56
CA VAL A 28 -10.11 1.50 2.32
C VAL A 28 -10.95 0.55 3.19
N ALA A 29 -11.37 -0.59 2.64
CA ALA A 29 -12.14 -1.59 3.36
C ALA A 29 -11.35 -2.18 4.53
N MET A 30 -10.05 -2.45 4.36
CA MET A 30 -9.19 -2.90 5.45
C MET A 30 -9.07 -1.86 6.57
N PHE A 31 -8.90 -0.58 6.24
CA PHE A 31 -8.83 0.49 7.24
C PHE A 31 -10.15 0.70 7.97
N ALA A 32 -11.28 0.66 7.26
CA ALA A 32 -12.60 0.68 7.88
C ALA A 32 -12.80 -0.53 8.81
N GLY A 33 -12.37 -1.71 8.36
CA GLY A 33 -12.35 -2.94 9.16
C GLY A 33 -11.53 -2.80 10.43
N LEU A 34 -10.32 -2.23 10.35
CA LEU A 34 -9.44 -1.99 11.49
C LEU A 34 -10.10 -1.11 12.55
N TYR A 35 -10.70 0.01 12.12
CA TYR A 35 -11.46 0.89 13.01
C TYR A 35 -12.59 0.14 13.71
N LEU A 36 -13.40 -0.60 12.95
CA LEU A 36 -14.54 -1.34 13.48
C LEU A 36 -14.13 -2.46 14.43
N ALA A 37 -13.07 -3.20 14.11
CA ALA A 37 -12.51 -4.25 14.95
C ALA A 37 -12.03 -3.69 16.29
N ALA A 38 -11.22 -2.62 16.25
CA ALA A 38 -10.68 -1.98 17.44
C ALA A 38 -11.78 -1.37 18.33
N ARG A 39 -12.80 -0.74 17.71
CA ARG A 39 -13.96 -0.23 18.45
C ARG A 39 -14.75 -1.35 19.09
N ALA A 40 -15.02 -2.44 18.38
CA ALA A 40 -15.83 -3.55 18.88
C ALA A 40 -15.20 -4.19 20.13
N SER A 41 -13.86 -4.27 20.21
CA SER A 41 -13.14 -4.83 21.36
C SER A 41 -13.34 -4.06 22.67
N LEU A 42 -13.79 -2.80 22.64
CA LEU A 42 -13.95 -1.94 23.82
C LEU A 42 -15.39 -1.42 23.99
N GLY A 43 -16.32 -1.85 23.13
CA GLY A 43 -17.72 -1.44 23.14
C GLY A 43 -18.03 -0.14 22.39
N GLY A 44 -19.32 0.26 22.41
CA GLY A 44 -19.86 1.32 21.56
C GLY A 44 -19.60 2.77 22.00
N GLY A 45 -19.02 2.97 23.19
CA GLY A 45 -18.85 4.29 23.83
C GLY A 45 -17.67 5.12 23.30
N ALA A 46 -17.41 6.27 23.96
CA ALA A 46 -16.36 7.21 23.58
C ALA A 46 -14.95 6.58 23.59
N SER A 47 -14.67 5.68 24.55
CA SER A 47 -13.41 4.92 24.61
C SER A 47 -13.19 4.05 23.38
N GLY A 48 -14.22 3.35 22.92
CA GLY A 48 -14.16 2.54 21.69
C GLY A 48 -13.94 3.39 20.44
N VAL A 49 -14.54 4.58 20.37
CA VAL A 49 -14.28 5.54 19.29
C VAL A 49 -12.84 6.03 19.31
N ALA A 50 -12.34 6.46 20.47
CA ALA A 50 -10.97 6.94 20.62
C ALA A 50 -9.94 5.87 20.23
N VAL A 51 -10.12 4.63 20.68
CA VAL A 51 -9.23 3.53 20.33
C VAL A 51 -9.35 3.13 18.87
N GLY A 52 -10.57 3.14 18.29
CA GLY A 52 -10.76 2.95 16.86
C GLY A 52 -9.97 3.97 16.03
N ILE A 53 -10.04 5.25 16.39
CA ILE A 53 -9.29 6.33 15.72
C ILE A 53 -7.79 6.13 15.91
N ALA A 54 -7.33 5.81 17.13
CA ALA A 54 -5.92 5.58 17.40
C ALA A 54 -5.37 4.39 16.60
N ALA A 55 -6.10 3.27 16.55
CA ALA A 55 -5.73 2.10 15.75
C ALA A 55 -5.65 2.44 14.26
N LEU A 56 -6.62 3.21 13.75
CA LEU A 56 -6.62 3.67 12.36
C LEU A 56 -5.41 4.58 12.06
N ALA A 57 -5.09 5.53 12.95
CA ALA A 57 -3.94 6.41 12.80
C ALA A 57 -2.62 5.63 12.77
N VAL A 58 -2.46 4.64 13.67
CA VAL A 58 -1.30 3.74 13.69
C VAL A 58 -1.23 2.91 12.41
N GLY A 59 -2.36 2.35 11.96
CA GLY A 59 -2.44 1.58 10.72
C GLY A 59 -2.04 2.40 9.50
N ILE A 60 -2.55 3.62 9.36
CA ILE A 60 -2.21 4.55 8.27
C ILE A 60 -0.73 4.92 8.33
N ALA A 61 -0.18 5.19 9.52
CA ALA A 61 1.24 5.53 9.67
C ALA A 61 2.15 4.34 9.29
N ALA A 62 1.84 3.14 9.76
CA ALA A 62 2.57 1.91 9.43
C ALA A 62 2.50 1.63 7.91
N TRP A 63 1.32 1.79 7.31
CA TRP A 63 1.15 1.66 5.88
C TRP A 63 1.95 2.71 5.11
N GLY A 64 1.85 3.98 5.51
CA GLY A 64 2.60 5.08 4.89
C GLY A 64 4.12 4.86 4.95
N LEU A 65 4.60 4.28 6.04
CA LEU A 65 6.03 4.05 6.25
C LEU A 65 6.56 2.84 5.48
N TRP A 66 5.81 1.75 5.36
CA TRP A 66 6.34 0.48 4.81
C TRP A 66 5.66 0.01 3.52
N MET A 67 4.43 0.44 3.26
CA MET A 67 3.60 -0.01 2.14
C MET A 67 3.43 1.03 1.04
N ALA A 68 3.52 2.34 1.35
CA ALA A 68 3.31 3.38 0.35
C ALA A 68 4.33 3.30 -0.81
N PRO A 69 3.91 3.55 -2.08
CA PRO A 69 4.81 3.55 -3.23
C PRO A 69 5.94 4.58 -3.12
N THR A 70 5.68 5.69 -2.43
CA THR A 70 6.59 6.83 -2.26
C THR A 70 7.52 6.68 -1.05
N SER A 71 7.39 5.61 -0.26
CA SER A 71 8.23 5.42 0.92
C SER A 71 9.64 4.96 0.57
N SER A 72 10.65 5.56 1.22
CA SER A 72 12.05 5.13 1.16
C SER A 72 12.33 3.84 1.95
N ARG A 73 11.43 3.44 2.86
CA ARG A 73 11.55 2.23 3.69
C ARG A 73 10.65 1.09 3.20
N ARG A 74 10.24 1.18 1.93
CA ARG A 74 9.28 0.24 1.33
C ARG A 74 9.87 -1.17 1.31
N ILE A 75 9.16 -2.10 1.94
CA ILE A 75 9.52 -3.52 1.95
C ILE A 75 9.18 -4.21 0.62
N PRO A 76 9.82 -5.35 0.28
CA PRO A 76 9.57 -6.07 -0.98
C PRO A 76 8.11 -6.56 -1.13
N ALA A 77 7.69 -6.85 -2.37
CA ALA A 77 6.28 -7.16 -2.68
C ALA A 77 5.72 -8.38 -1.94
N VAL A 78 6.47 -9.48 -1.85
CA VAL A 78 6.05 -10.72 -1.19
C VAL A 78 5.76 -10.52 0.31
N PRO A 79 6.71 -10.02 1.14
CA PRO A 79 6.45 -9.82 2.57
C PRO A 79 5.34 -8.79 2.83
N ARG A 80 5.13 -7.81 1.94
CA ARG A 80 3.97 -6.92 2.01
C ARG A 80 2.65 -7.63 1.80
N ALA A 81 2.56 -8.46 0.75
CA ALA A 81 1.37 -9.21 0.45
C ALA A 81 1.01 -10.14 1.62
N VAL A 82 2.02 -10.80 2.21
CA VAL A 82 1.87 -11.61 3.43
C VAL A 82 1.39 -10.75 4.60
N ALA A 83 2.02 -9.61 4.87
CA ALA A 83 1.63 -8.73 5.97
C ALA A 83 0.18 -8.23 5.82
N ALA A 84 -0.24 -7.87 4.62
CA ALA A 84 -1.62 -7.45 4.34
C ALA A 84 -2.62 -8.60 4.53
N ALA A 85 -2.30 -9.81 4.05
CA ALA A 85 -3.13 -10.99 4.21
C ALA A 85 -3.29 -11.35 5.70
N VAL A 86 -2.19 -11.35 6.47
CA VAL A 86 -2.20 -11.62 7.91
C VAL A 86 -3.00 -10.55 8.65
N ALA A 87 -2.73 -9.27 8.42
CA ALA A 87 -3.45 -8.17 9.06
C ALA A 87 -4.95 -8.25 8.76
N GLY A 88 -5.32 -8.49 7.50
CA GLY A 88 -6.70 -8.68 7.09
C GLY A 88 -7.37 -9.87 7.77
N ALA A 89 -6.68 -11.01 7.88
CA ALA A 89 -7.18 -12.19 8.56
C ALA A 89 -7.42 -11.93 10.07
N VAL A 90 -6.50 -11.22 10.74
CA VAL A 90 -6.68 -10.82 12.14
C VAL A 90 -7.89 -9.90 12.30
N ILE A 91 -8.00 -8.86 11.47
CA ILE A 91 -9.13 -7.91 11.52
C ILE A 91 -10.45 -8.64 11.27
N ALA A 92 -10.51 -9.49 10.25
CA ALA A 92 -11.69 -10.30 9.93
C ALA A 92 -12.05 -11.24 11.08
N GLY A 93 -11.06 -11.89 11.70
CA GLY A 93 -11.27 -12.74 12.88
C GLY A 93 -11.86 -11.98 14.06
N VAL A 94 -11.34 -10.79 14.36
CA VAL A 94 -11.88 -9.92 15.43
C VAL A 94 -13.32 -9.49 15.10
N LEU A 95 -13.61 -9.15 13.85
CA LEU A 95 -14.97 -8.79 13.44
C LEU A 95 -15.94 -9.99 13.55
N LEU A 96 -15.48 -11.20 13.22
CA LEU A 96 -16.26 -12.42 13.29
C LEU A 96 -16.68 -12.73 14.73
N VAL A 97 -15.75 -12.64 15.69
CA VAL A 97 -16.05 -12.88 17.13
C VAL A 97 -16.93 -11.80 17.75
N ASN A 98 -17.13 -10.68 17.07
CA ASN A 98 -18.02 -9.58 17.48
C ASN A 98 -19.32 -9.53 16.64
N ASP A 99 -19.71 -10.65 16.02
CA ASP A 99 -20.94 -10.81 15.21
C ASP A 99 -21.06 -9.83 14.03
N ARG A 100 -19.93 -9.36 13.49
CA ARG A 100 -19.86 -8.48 12.31
C ARG A 100 -19.53 -9.29 11.04
N THR A 101 -20.26 -10.37 10.82
CA THR A 101 -19.95 -11.41 9.82
C THR A 101 -19.79 -10.88 8.40
N TRP A 102 -20.67 -9.97 7.96
CA TRP A 102 -20.61 -9.41 6.61
C TRP A 102 -19.37 -8.51 6.42
N PHE A 103 -19.00 -7.74 7.44
CA PHE A 103 -17.79 -6.90 7.43
C PHE A 103 -16.53 -7.76 7.50
N ALA A 104 -16.55 -8.85 8.28
CA ALA A 104 -15.45 -9.81 8.32
C ALA A 104 -15.19 -10.42 6.93
N ALA A 105 -16.24 -10.84 6.22
CA ALA A 105 -16.12 -11.35 4.86
C ALA A 105 -15.59 -10.29 3.87
N ALA A 106 -16.08 -9.05 3.95
CA ALA A 106 -15.60 -7.95 3.11
C ALA A 106 -14.11 -7.64 3.34
N VAL A 107 -13.67 -7.62 4.60
CA VAL A 107 -12.25 -7.39 4.96
C VAL A 107 -11.38 -8.54 4.50
N ALA A 108 -11.82 -9.80 4.68
CA ALA A 108 -11.08 -10.97 4.21
C ALA A 108 -10.90 -10.94 2.68
N ALA A 109 -11.97 -10.65 1.93
CA ALA A 109 -11.90 -10.50 0.48
C ALA A 109 -10.98 -9.33 0.07
N ALA A 110 -11.09 -8.18 0.73
CA ALA A 110 -10.24 -7.03 0.50
C ALA A 110 -8.75 -7.35 0.73
N ALA A 111 -8.41 -8.06 1.81
CA ALA A 111 -7.05 -8.45 2.11
C ALA A 111 -6.45 -9.35 1.01
N LEU A 112 -7.25 -10.27 0.46
CA LEU A 112 -6.84 -11.11 -0.66
C LEU A 112 -6.64 -10.29 -1.94
N VAL A 113 -7.56 -9.37 -2.27
CA VAL A 113 -7.44 -8.47 -3.43
C VAL A 113 -6.20 -7.60 -3.31
N TYR A 114 -5.94 -7.04 -2.14
CA TYR A 114 -4.76 -6.21 -1.90
C TYR A 114 -3.45 -7.02 -2.01
N ALA A 115 -3.41 -8.21 -1.40
CA ALA A 115 -2.25 -9.09 -1.43
C ALA A 115 -1.94 -9.54 -2.86
N THR A 116 -2.95 -10.04 -3.59
CA THR A 116 -2.79 -10.45 -5.00
C THR A 116 -2.41 -9.28 -5.89
N GLY A 117 -3.08 -8.13 -5.76
CA GLY A 117 -2.73 -6.92 -6.50
C GLY A 117 -1.29 -6.45 -6.23
N THR A 118 -0.82 -6.58 -4.98
CA THR A 118 0.57 -6.27 -4.62
C THR A 118 1.57 -7.22 -5.27
N LEU A 119 1.26 -8.51 -5.35
CA LEU A 119 2.12 -9.51 -6.01
C LEU A 119 2.19 -9.28 -7.52
N VAL A 120 1.03 -9.10 -8.17
CA VAL A 120 0.94 -8.86 -9.62
C VAL A 120 1.64 -7.56 -10.03
N ALA A 121 1.53 -6.51 -9.21
CA ALA A 121 2.24 -5.25 -9.45
C ALA A 121 3.74 -5.34 -9.13
N GLY A 122 4.14 -6.22 -8.21
CA GLY A 122 5.51 -6.41 -7.74
C GLY A 122 6.46 -7.04 -8.76
N GLU A 123 5.94 -7.78 -9.74
CA GLU A 123 6.73 -8.41 -10.81
C GLU A 123 7.23 -7.43 -11.88
N ARG A 124 6.79 -6.15 -11.84
CA ARG A 124 7.16 -5.13 -12.85
C ARG A 124 8.29 -4.20 -12.43
N VAL A 125 9.25 -4.66 -11.64
CA VAL A 125 10.45 -3.88 -11.35
C VAL A 125 11.46 -4.14 -12.48
N PRO A 126 11.67 -3.22 -13.43
CA PRO A 126 12.84 -3.30 -14.28
C PRO A 126 14.06 -3.23 -13.36
N VAL A 127 14.83 -4.31 -13.31
CA VAL A 127 16.22 -4.22 -12.88
C VAL A 127 16.85 -3.27 -13.88
N ILE A 128 17.02 -2.00 -13.51
CA ILE A 128 18.00 -1.14 -14.15
C ILE A 128 19.33 -1.81 -13.79
N VAL A 129 19.75 -2.76 -14.64
CA VAL A 129 21.14 -3.17 -14.71
C VAL A 129 21.86 -1.87 -15.02
N GLY A 130 22.41 -1.27 -13.96
CA GLY A 130 23.23 -0.09 -14.07
C GLY A 130 24.34 -0.44 -15.04
N GLY A 131 24.20 0.06 -16.27
CA GLY A 131 25.27 0.16 -17.24
C GLY A 131 26.34 1.05 -16.63
N GLY A 132 27.20 0.45 -15.82
CA GLY A 132 28.49 1.01 -15.44
C GLY A 132 29.42 0.90 -16.63
N GLY A 133 29.18 1.70 -17.66
CA GLY A 133 30.16 2.01 -18.67
C GLY A 133 31.32 2.75 -18.01
N GLY A 134 32.38 2.02 -17.69
CA GLY A 134 33.69 2.56 -17.36
C GLY A 134 34.67 2.04 -18.40
N GLY A 135 34.68 2.67 -19.58
CA GLY A 135 35.73 2.46 -20.56
C GLY A 135 37.09 2.75 -19.92
N ARG A 136 37.88 1.71 -19.69
CA ARG A 136 39.32 1.84 -19.65
C ARG A 136 39.82 1.60 -21.06
N ASP A 137 40.16 2.69 -21.72
CA ASP A 137 41.14 2.68 -22.81
C ASP A 137 42.43 2.06 -22.29
N GLU A 138 42.64 0.78 -22.60
CA GLU A 138 43.89 0.06 -22.37
C GLU A 138 44.76 0.03 -23.65
N THR A 139 44.54 1.00 -24.54
CA THR A 139 45.35 1.26 -25.73
C THR A 139 46.37 2.38 -25.45
N ARG A 140 47.32 2.11 -24.57
CA ARG A 140 48.64 2.78 -24.59
C ARG A 140 49.73 1.74 -24.84
N ASP A 141 49.88 1.48 -26.13
CA ASP A 141 51.11 1.25 -26.90
C ASP A 141 52.31 0.52 -26.24
N PRO A 142 52.68 -0.67 -26.77
CA PRO A 142 53.95 -1.34 -26.50
C PRO A 142 55.00 -1.00 -27.57
N ALA A 143 55.66 0.17 -27.49
CA ALA A 143 57.00 0.43 -28.06
C ALA A 143 57.40 1.91 -27.97
N ALA A 144 58.31 2.24 -27.06
CA ALA A 144 59.33 3.31 -27.21
C ALA A 144 60.40 3.16 -26.12
#